data_AF-A0A661E1W5-F1
#
_entry.id   AF-A0A661E1W5-F1
#
_cell.length_a   1.000
_cell.length_b   1.000
_cell.length_c   1.000
_cell.angle_alpha   90.00
_cell.angle_beta   90.00
_cell.angle_gamma   90.00
#
_symmetry.space_group_name_H-M   'P 1'
#
loop_
_entity.id
_entity.type
_entity.pdbx_description
1 polymer ?
#
loop_
_entity_poly.entity_id
_entity_poly.type
_entity_poly.pdbx_seq_one_letter_code
_entity_poly.pdbx_strand_id
1 'polypeptide(L)'
;MTAFARQEEQTEQGDLTWEIRSVNHRYLEIALRLEEKFRPLEMQIRKLFTDNLGRGKIDAVLRYKAPEDQQTILNFDSELAQSVIKSCDQLAQMTDRAAPTDMLRVMQWPGVIVAETLDQTALNQSVMDSLKHAIEELIVTRKTEGTALQQMIEQRCVEINNIAIETRER
;
A
#
# COMPACT_ATOMS: atom_id res chain seq x y z
N MET A 1 -18.67 13.22 9.81
CA MET A 1 -18.56 12.22 8.73
C MET A 1 -17.19 11.61 8.78
N THR A 2 -17.10 10.51 9.49
CA THR A 2 -15.93 9.65 9.61
C THR A 2 -16.22 8.33 8.90
N ALA A 3 -15.40 7.95 7.92
CA ALA A 3 -15.56 6.69 7.21
C ALA A 3 -14.29 5.85 7.31
N PHE A 4 -14.47 4.55 7.27
CA PHE A 4 -13.41 3.56 7.22
C PHE A 4 -13.72 2.56 6.10
N ALA A 5 -12.70 2.19 5.34
CA ALA A 5 -12.76 1.10 4.38
C ALA A 5 -11.50 0.25 4.54
N ARG A 6 -11.67 -1.08 4.45
CA ARG A 6 -10.57 -2.03 4.45
C ARG A 6 -10.81 -3.03 3.35
N GLN A 7 -9.91 -3.03 2.36
CA GLN A 7 -9.97 -3.95 1.24
C GLN A 7 -8.73 -4.83 1.26
N GLU A 8 -8.96 -6.13 1.12
CA GLU A 8 -7.92 -7.16 1.05
C GLU A 8 -8.05 -7.87 -0.29
N GLU A 9 -6.91 -8.03 -0.97
CA GLU A 9 -6.84 -8.70 -2.25
C GLU A 9 -5.67 -9.67 -2.27
N GLN A 10 -5.98 -10.93 -2.55
CA GLN A 10 -4.96 -11.95 -2.77
C GLN A 10 -4.63 -11.98 -4.26
N THR A 11 -3.36 -11.78 -4.59
CA THR A 11 -2.88 -11.80 -5.98
C THR A 11 -1.71 -12.76 -6.13
N GLU A 12 -1.41 -13.18 -7.36
CA GLU A 12 -0.22 -14.00 -7.63
C GLU A 12 1.07 -13.28 -7.19
N GLN A 13 1.07 -11.95 -7.22
CA GLN A 13 2.21 -11.12 -6.83
C GLN A 13 2.27 -10.88 -5.31
N GLY A 14 1.28 -11.31 -4.54
CA GLY A 14 1.21 -11.19 -3.08
C GLY A 14 -0.12 -10.66 -2.56
N ASP A 15 -0.27 -10.65 -1.23
CA ASP A 15 -1.46 -10.12 -0.58
C ASP A 15 -1.34 -8.60 -0.44
N LEU A 16 -2.38 -7.88 -0.88
CA LEU A 16 -2.52 -6.44 -0.76
C LEU A 16 -3.59 -6.12 0.28
N THR A 17 -3.33 -5.17 1.16
CA THR A 17 -4.32 -4.67 2.10
C THR A 17 -4.32 -3.15 2.13
N TRP A 18 -5.43 -2.56 1.73
CA TRP A 18 -5.71 -1.14 1.91
C TRP A 18 -6.49 -0.89 3.19
N GLU A 19 -6.02 0.06 3.99
CA GLU A 19 -6.79 0.65 5.07
C GLU A 19 -6.93 2.15 4.85
N ILE A 20 -8.17 2.62 4.70
CA ILE A 20 -8.47 4.02 4.42
C ILE A 20 -9.38 4.56 5.52
N ARG A 21 -8.91 5.60 6.20
CA ARG A 21 -9.70 6.38 7.17
C ARG A 21 -9.95 7.76 6.58
N SER A 22 -11.18 8.24 6.71
CA SER A 22 -11.56 9.58 6.31
C SER A 22 -12.26 10.28 7.46
N VAL A 23 -11.99 11.57 7.63
CA VAL A 23 -12.74 12.46 8.53
C VAL A 23 -13.23 13.69 7.80
N ASN A 24 -14.24 14.35 8.38
CA ASN A 24 -14.75 15.60 7.83
C ASN A 24 -13.72 16.71 8.04
N HIS A 25 -13.24 17.27 6.94
CA HIS A 25 -12.29 18.36 6.92
C HIS A 25 -12.66 19.30 5.77
N ARG A 26 -12.36 20.60 5.92
CA ARG A 26 -12.75 21.63 4.95
C ARG A 26 -12.10 21.40 3.58
N TYR A 27 -10.83 21.02 3.58
CA TYR A 27 -10.05 20.74 2.38
C TYR A 27 -9.80 19.25 2.23
N LEU A 28 -9.51 18.84 1.00
CA LEU A 28 -9.00 17.50 0.73
C LEU A 28 -7.53 17.43 1.13
N GLU A 29 -7.24 16.66 2.17
CA GLU A 29 -5.87 16.35 2.60
C GLU A 29 -5.66 14.85 2.51
N ILE A 30 -4.59 14.43 1.84
CA ILE A 30 -4.30 13.02 1.62
C ILE A 30 -2.94 12.71 2.26
N ALA A 31 -2.96 11.87 3.28
CA ALA A 31 -1.79 11.29 3.91
C ALA A 31 -1.66 9.83 3.48
N LEU A 32 -0.56 9.51 2.79
CA LEU A 32 -0.28 8.17 2.28
C LEU A 32 0.87 7.55 3.06
N ARG A 33 0.69 6.31 3.51
CA ARG A 33 1.76 5.46 4.04
C ARG A 33 1.95 4.27 3.11
N LEU A 34 3.03 4.34 2.34
CA LEU A 34 3.40 3.36 1.33
C LEU A 34 4.80 2.80 1.66
N GLU A 35 5.00 1.51 1.41
CA GLU A 35 6.34 0.89 1.40
C GLU A 35 7.19 1.48 0.27
N GLU A 36 8.52 1.38 0.39
CA GLU A 36 9.47 2.02 -0.54
C GLU A 36 9.25 1.61 -2.01
N LYS A 37 8.93 0.34 -2.25
CA LYS A 37 8.64 -0.22 -3.57
C LYS A 37 7.44 0.44 -4.28
N PHE A 38 6.50 1.03 -3.53
CA PHE A 38 5.29 1.67 -4.08
C PHE A 38 5.39 3.20 -4.13
N ARG A 39 6.51 3.79 -3.71
CA ARG A 39 6.75 5.24 -3.83
C ARG A 39 6.54 5.80 -5.24
N PRO A 40 6.93 5.10 -6.33
CA PRO A 40 6.68 5.60 -7.68
C PRO A 40 5.18 5.76 -8.02
N LEU A 41 4.29 5.02 -7.33
CA LEU A 41 2.84 5.11 -7.55
C LEU A 41 2.19 6.25 -6.77
N GLU A 42 2.89 6.93 -5.86
CA GLU A 42 2.29 7.89 -4.93
C GLU A 42 1.48 8.98 -5.66
N MET A 43 2.00 9.52 -6.76
CA MET A 43 1.30 10.55 -7.53
C MET A 43 0.01 10.02 -8.18
N GLN A 44 0.04 8.80 -8.70
CA GLN A 44 -1.13 8.17 -9.33
C GLN A 44 -2.21 7.84 -8.29
N ILE A 45 -1.80 7.34 -7.13
CA ILE A 45 -2.67 7.07 -5.97
C ILE A 45 -3.32 8.37 -5.50
N ARG A 46 -2.54 9.44 -5.32
CA ARG A 46 -3.08 10.77 -4.96
C ARG A 46 -4.10 11.26 -5.96
N LYS A 47 -3.80 11.13 -7.26
CA LYS A 47 -4.72 11.53 -8.32
C LYS A 47 -6.05 10.77 -8.24
N LEU A 48 -6.01 9.47 -8.00
CA LEU A 48 -7.22 8.67 -7.87
C LEU A 48 -8.10 9.13 -6.70
N PHE A 49 -7.49 9.50 -5.57
CA PHE A 49 -8.23 10.12 -4.47
C PHE A 49 -8.81 11.49 -4.84
N THR A 50 -8.05 12.37 -5.49
CA THR A 50 -8.52 13.71 -5.88
C THR A 50 -9.64 13.68 -6.92
N ASP A 51 -9.60 12.70 -7.82
CA ASP A 51 -10.61 12.55 -8.88
C ASP A 51 -11.96 12.06 -8.31
N ASN A 52 -11.95 11.36 -7.18
CA ASN A 52 -13.14 10.75 -6.57
C ASN A 52 -13.66 11.48 -5.32
N LEU A 53 -12.85 12.32 -4.67
CA LEU A 53 -13.18 12.95 -3.39
C LEU A 53 -12.87 14.45 -3.43
N GLY A 54 -13.87 15.29 -3.13
CA GLY A 54 -13.69 16.76 -3.14
C GLY A 54 -13.29 17.37 -1.80
N ARG A 55 -13.43 16.66 -0.67
CA ARG A 55 -13.11 17.17 0.67
C ARG A 55 -12.87 16.05 1.69
N GLY A 56 -12.18 16.42 2.77
CA GLY A 56 -11.94 15.55 3.92
C GLY A 56 -10.46 15.27 4.09
N LYS A 57 -10.08 14.86 5.30
CA LYS A 57 -8.73 14.37 5.56
C LYS A 57 -8.76 12.85 5.45
N ILE A 58 -7.87 12.31 4.62
CA ILE A 58 -7.76 10.90 4.28
C ILE A 58 -6.40 10.41 4.76
N ASP A 59 -6.41 9.37 5.59
CA ASP A 59 -5.25 8.60 5.98
C ASP A 59 -5.36 7.22 5.33
N ALA A 60 -4.55 6.95 4.30
CA ALA A 60 -4.53 5.68 3.59
C ALA A 60 -3.19 4.96 3.79
N VAL A 61 -3.28 3.65 4.06
CA VAL A 61 -2.13 2.77 4.28
C VAL A 61 -2.25 1.58 3.35
N LEU A 62 -1.17 1.29 2.61
CA LEU A 62 -1.00 0.05 1.87
C LEU A 62 -0.07 -0.87 2.64
N ARG A 63 -0.51 -2.11 2.88
CA ARG A 63 0.35 -3.21 3.32
C ARG A 63 0.46 -4.23 2.21
N TYR A 64 1.67 -4.75 2.02
CA TYR A 64 1.93 -5.81 1.07
C TYR A 64 2.64 -6.98 1.75
N LYS A 65 2.16 -8.20 1.51
CA LYS A 65 2.81 -9.43 1.92
C LYS A 65 3.18 -10.23 0.67
N ALA A 66 4.48 -10.46 0.48
CA ALA A 66 4.97 -11.27 -0.63
C ALA A 66 4.46 -12.73 -0.51
N PRO A 67 4.23 -13.43 -1.64
CA PRO A 67 3.80 -14.83 -1.65
C PRO A 67 4.76 -15.72 -0.85
N GLU A 68 4.24 -16.77 -0.20
CA GLU A 68 5.04 -17.69 0.64
C GLU A 68 6.14 -18.42 -0.16
N ASP A 69 5.88 -18.78 -1.42
CA ASP A 69 6.85 -19.47 -2.29
C ASP A 69 8.09 -18.61 -2.61
N GLN A 70 7.95 -17.28 -2.61
CA GLN A 70 9.05 -16.35 -2.89
C GLN A 70 9.91 -16.04 -1.66
N GLN A 71 9.47 -16.39 -0.45
CA GLN A 71 10.24 -16.14 0.77
C GLN A 71 11.38 -17.15 0.99
N THR A 72 11.41 -18.25 0.23
CA THR A 72 12.24 -19.43 0.55
C THR A 72 13.27 -19.78 -0.52
N ILE A 73 13.23 -19.17 -1.72
CA ILE A 73 14.14 -19.51 -2.81
C ILE A 73 15.22 -18.43 -2.95
N LEU A 74 16.45 -18.77 -2.54
CA LEU A 74 17.63 -17.97 -2.85
C LEU A 74 17.96 -18.14 -4.33
N ASN A 75 17.45 -17.24 -5.17
CA ASN A 75 17.85 -17.14 -6.56
C ASN A 75 19.24 -16.50 -6.64
N PHE A 76 20.15 -17.14 -7.36
CA PHE A 76 21.47 -16.60 -7.64
C PHE A 76 21.81 -16.80 -9.11
N ASP A 77 22.56 -15.85 -9.67
CA ASP A 77 23.11 -15.96 -11.02
C ASP A 77 24.24 -17.00 -11.00
N SER A 78 23.92 -18.20 -11.48
CA SER A 78 24.86 -19.32 -11.49
C SER A 78 26.07 -19.09 -12.41
N GLU A 79 25.92 -18.33 -13.50
CA GLU A 79 27.02 -18.03 -14.41
C GLU A 79 27.99 -17.04 -13.77
N LEU A 80 27.45 -15.98 -13.17
CA LEU A 80 28.25 -15.01 -12.43
C LEU A 80 28.92 -15.64 -11.21
N ALA A 81 28.19 -16.45 -10.43
CA ALA A 81 28.76 -17.18 -9.31
C ALA A 81 29.92 -18.08 -9.75
N GLN A 82 29.76 -18.80 -10.87
CA GLN A 82 30.82 -19.64 -11.41
C GLN A 82 32.02 -18.82 -11.92
N SER A 83 31.78 -17.65 -12.50
CA SER A 83 32.84 -16.72 -12.92
C SER A 83 33.65 -16.19 -11.72
N VAL A 84 32.96 -15.82 -10.63
CA VAL A 84 33.60 -15.39 -9.37
C VAL A 84 34.43 -16.52 -8.77
N ILE A 85 33.89 -17.74 -8.68
CA ILE A 85 34.62 -18.91 -8.14
C ILE A 85 35.87 -19.20 -8.96
N LYS A 86 35.77 -19.24 -10.30
CA LYS A 86 36.93 -19.47 -11.18
C LYS A 86 38.00 -18.39 -11.00
N SER A 87 37.59 -17.14 -10.82
CA SER A 87 38.52 -16.03 -10.59
C SER A 87 39.23 -16.17 -9.23
N CYS A 88 38.51 -16.59 -8.19
CA CYS A 88 39.12 -16.91 -6.89
C CYS A 88 40.15 -18.04 -7.01
N ASP A 89 39.84 -19.10 -7.75
CA ASP A 89 40.76 -20.23 -7.95
C ASP A 89 42.02 -19.82 -8.72
N GLN A 90 41.89 -18.96 -9.74
CA GLN A 90 43.03 -18.40 -10.47
C GLN A 90 43.91 -17.54 -9.55
N LEU A 91 43.32 -16.69 -8.73
CA LEU A 91 44.07 -15.87 -7.76
C LEU A 91 44.77 -16.73 -6.70
N ALA A 92 44.14 -17.81 -6.25
CA ALA A 92 44.73 -18.76 -5.30
C ALA A 92 46.01 -19.40 -5.85
N GLN A 93 46.07 -19.70 -7.16
CA GLN A 93 47.27 -20.25 -7.80
C GLN A 93 48.44 -19.25 -7.88
N MET A 94 48.18 -17.95 -7.74
CA MET A 94 49.19 -16.90 -7.80
C MET A 94 49.85 -16.61 -6.44
N THR A 95 49.44 -17.29 -5.36
CA THR A 95 49.96 -17.06 -4.01
C THR A 95 50.19 -18.35 -3.24
N ASP A 96 51.30 -18.42 -2.49
CA ASP A 96 51.61 -19.55 -1.61
C ASP A 96 50.76 -19.57 -0.32
N ARG A 97 49.85 -18.60 -0.14
CA ARG A 97 49.00 -18.42 1.07
C ARG A 97 47.53 -18.24 0.73
N ALA A 98 47.01 -19.03 -0.19
CA ALA A 98 45.59 -18.98 -0.54
C ALA A 98 44.72 -19.44 0.64
N ALA A 99 43.71 -18.64 0.99
CA ALA A 99 42.64 -19.06 1.88
C ALA A 99 41.59 -19.87 1.09
N PRO A 100 40.86 -20.80 1.73
CA PRO A 100 39.73 -21.47 1.10
C PRO A 100 38.67 -20.46 0.63
N THR A 101 38.08 -20.69 -0.54
CA THR A 101 36.99 -19.86 -1.06
C THR A 101 35.77 -19.96 -0.15
N ASP A 102 35.35 -18.83 0.40
CA ASP A 102 34.15 -18.71 1.24
C ASP A 102 32.91 -18.52 0.36
N MET A 103 32.06 -19.56 0.29
CA MET A 103 30.84 -19.53 -0.52
C MET A 103 29.86 -18.45 -0.07
N LEU A 104 29.85 -18.08 1.22
CA LEU A 104 29.00 -17.00 1.70
C LEU A 104 29.44 -15.66 1.12
N ARG A 105 30.75 -15.43 0.98
CA ARG A 105 31.29 -14.24 0.31
C ARG A 105 31.01 -14.22 -1.19
N VAL A 106 31.03 -15.38 -1.83
CA VAL A 106 30.63 -15.49 -3.25
C VAL A 106 29.15 -15.13 -3.41
N MET A 107 28.27 -15.62 -2.53
CA MET A 107 26.86 -15.25 -2.57
C MET A 107 26.63 -13.75 -2.29
N GLN A 108 27.43 -13.15 -1.40
CA GLN A 108 27.39 -11.72 -1.12
C GLN A 108 28.05 -10.86 -2.22
N TRP A 109 28.66 -11.46 -3.24
CA TRP A 109 29.26 -10.72 -4.32
C TRP A 109 28.17 -9.97 -5.11
N PRO A 110 28.38 -8.68 -5.44
CA PRO A 110 27.38 -7.88 -6.14
C PRO A 110 26.87 -8.57 -7.42
N GLY A 111 25.57 -8.77 -7.50
CA GLY A 111 24.90 -9.41 -8.64
C GLY A 111 24.79 -10.94 -8.56
N VAL A 112 25.48 -11.61 -7.62
CA VAL A 112 25.37 -13.07 -7.48
C VAL A 112 24.02 -13.46 -6.90
N ILE A 113 23.61 -12.92 -5.76
CA ILE A 113 22.21 -13.09 -5.33
C ILE A 113 21.34 -12.18 -6.20
N VAL A 114 20.39 -12.79 -6.91
CA VAL A 114 19.40 -12.09 -7.72
C VAL A 114 18.15 -12.02 -6.87
N ALA A 115 17.78 -10.81 -6.43
CA ALA A 115 16.46 -10.60 -5.87
C ALA A 115 15.44 -10.97 -6.96
N GLU A 116 14.50 -11.84 -6.62
CA GLU A 116 13.44 -12.22 -7.54
C GLU A 116 12.74 -10.94 -8.02
N THR A 117 12.83 -10.67 -9.32
CA THR A 117 12.13 -9.55 -9.93
C THR A 117 10.67 -9.95 -9.97
N LEU A 118 9.94 -9.64 -8.89
CA LEU A 118 8.49 -9.46 -8.94
C LEU A 118 8.19 -8.69 -10.22
N ASP A 119 7.21 -9.15 -11.01
CA ASP A 119 6.69 -8.33 -12.10
C ASP A 119 6.07 -7.08 -11.50
N GLN A 120 6.90 -6.06 -11.36
CA GLN A 120 6.57 -4.81 -10.72
C GLN A 120 5.44 -4.12 -11.49
N THR A 121 5.32 -4.38 -12.80
CA THR A 121 4.24 -3.83 -13.61
C THR A 121 2.91 -4.47 -13.25
N ALA A 122 2.85 -5.81 -13.17
CA ALA A 122 1.66 -6.53 -12.75
C ALA A 122 1.27 -6.17 -11.30
N LEU A 123 2.24 -6.14 -10.38
CA LEU A 123 1.99 -5.74 -8.99
C LEU A 123 1.46 -4.30 -8.88
N ASN A 124 2.04 -3.36 -9.63
CA ASN A 124 1.57 -1.98 -9.65
C ASN A 124 0.13 -1.87 -10.16
N GLN A 125 -0.23 -2.67 -11.17
CA GLN A 125 -1.60 -2.71 -11.69
C GLN A 125 -2.57 -3.21 -10.61
N SER A 126 -2.24 -4.31 -9.92
CA SER A 126 -3.05 -4.83 -8.82
C SER A 126 -3.21 -3.84 -7.66
N VAL A 127 -2.15 -3.08 -7.33
CA VAL A 127 -2.24 -1.99 -6.33
C VAL A 127 -3.22 -0.90 -6.75
N MET A 128 -3.21 -0.52 -8.02
CA MET A 128 -4.12 0.53 -8.51
C MET A 128 -5.56 0.05 -8.61
N ASP A 129 -5.79 -1.22 -8.97
CA ASP A 129 -7.14 -1.79 -9.05
C ASP A 129 -7.73 -2.06 -7.67
N SER A 130 -6.97 -2.63 -6.73
CA SER A 130 -7.37 -2.77 -5.32
C SER A 130 -7.77 -1.43 -4.68
N LEU A 131 -7.01 -0.37 -4.97
CA LEU A 131 -7.30 0.97 -4.46
C LEU A 131 -8.63 1.53 -4.98
N LYS A 132 -9.01 1.26 -6.24
CA LYS A 132 -10.31 1.70 -6.79
C LYS A 132 -11.45 1.12 -5.96
N HIS A 133 -11.41 -0.19 -5.70
CA HIS A 133 -12.41 -0.86 -4.89
C HIS A 133 -12.48 -0.28 -3.46
N ALA A 134 -11.32 -0.03 -2.84
CA ALA A 134 -11.26 0.57 -1.50
C ALA A 134 -11.85 2.00 -1.47
N ILE A 135 -11.64 2.81 -2.51
CA ILE A 135 -12.22 4.16 -2.63
C ILE A 135 -13.74 4.09 -2.83
N GLU A 136 -14.23 3.14 -3.65
CA GLU A 136 -15.65 2.93 -3.85
C GLU A 136 -16.37 2.57 -2.54
N GLU A 137 -15.81 1.64 -1.77
CA GLU A 137 -16.33 1.26 -0.45
C GLU A 137 -16.34 2.45 0.52
N LEU A 138 -15.27 3.26 0.52
CA LEU A 138 -15.19 4.47 1.35
C LEU A 138 -16.31 5.46 0.99
N ILE A 139 -16.59 5.66 -0.30
CA ILE A 139 -17.64 6.57 -0.77
C ILE A 139 -19.01 6.06 -0.32
N VAL A 140 -19.27 4.76 -0.47
CA VAL A 140 -20.53 4.14 0.00
C VAL A 140 -20.70 4.38 1.50
N THR A 141 -19.67 4.11 2.29
CA THR A 141 -19.70 4.29 3.75
C THR A 141 -19.98 5.76 4.13
N ARG A 142 -19.33 6.72 3.45
CA ARG A 142 -19.59 8.16 3.65
C ARG A 142 -21.02 8.55 3.32
N LYS A 143 -21.59 8.02 2.24
CA LYS A 143 -22.98 8.30 1.86
C LYS A 143 -23.96 7.80 2.92
N THR A 144 -23.78 6.57 3.41
CA THR A 144 -24.63 5.98 4.45
C THR A 144 -24.59 6.79 5.74
N GLU A 145 -23.40 7.17 6.21
CA GLU A 145 -23.27 8.05 7.39
C GLU A 145 -23.89 9.43 7.15
N GLY A 146 -23.77 9.96 5.93
CA GLY A 146 -24.38 11.22 5.52
C GLY A 146 -25.89 11.22 5.58
N THR A 147 -26.52 10.17 5.07
CA THR A 147 -27.98 10.00 5.15
C THR A 147 -28.45 9.90 6.59
N ALA A 148 -27.75 9.13 7.43
CA ALA A 148 -28.09 9.03 8.86
C ALA A 148 -27.96 10.38 9.59
N LEU A 149 -26.89 11.12 9.32
CA LEU A 149 -26.68 12.46 9.89
C LEU A 149 -27.74 13.46 9.41
N GLN A 150 -28.13 13.40 8.14
CA GLN A 150 -29.19 14.24 7.60
C GLN A 150 -30.51 14.01 8.34
N GLN A 151 -30.95 12.75 8.46
CA GLN A 151 -32.19 12.40 9.15
C GLN A 151 -32.18 12.89 10.61
N MET A 152 -31.05 12.72 11.30
CA MET A 152 -30.89 13.21 12.67
C MET A 152 -31.02 14.74 12.75
N ILE A 153 -30.38 15.49 11.84
CA ILE A 153 -30.44 16.96 11.83
C ILE A 153 -31.86 17.44 11.54
N GLU A 154 -32.54 16.83 10.56
CA GLU A 154 -33.92 17.16 10.22
C GLU A 154 -34.86 16.97 11.43
N GLN A 155 -34.72 15.84 12.13
CA GLN A 155 -35.49 15.58 13.36
C GLN A 155 -35.22 16.65 14.43
N ARG A 156 -33.96 17.03 14.65
CA ARG A 156 -33.61 18.10 15.59
C ARG A 156 -34.19 19.45 15.22
N CYS A 157 -34.20 19.80 13.94
CA CYS A 157 -34.81 21.05 13.47
C CYS A 157 -36.31 21.09 13.75
N VAL A 158 -37.03 19.97 13.55
CA VAL A 158 -38.45 19.86 13.88
C VAL A 158 -38.70 20.04 15.38
N GLU A 159 -37.91 19.35 16.21
CA GLU A 159 -37.99 19.48 17.68
C GLU A 159 -37.78 20.92 18.15
N ILE A 160 -36.74 21.59 17.63
CA ILE A 160 -36.43 23.00 17.95
C ILE A 160 -37.59 23.92 17.53
N ASN A 161 -38.16 23.70 16.35
CA ASN A 161 -39.27 24.52 15.86
C ASN A 161 -40.51 24.37 16.74
N ASN A 162 -40.83 23.16 17.19
CA ASN A 162 -41.96 22.92 18.09
C ASN A 162 -41.79 23.66 19.42
N ILE A 163 -40.59 23.59 20.02
CA ILE A 163 -40.27 24.31 21.26
C ILE A 163 -40.38 25.84 21.06
N ALA A 164 -39.93 26.35 19.90
CA ALA A 164 -40.02 27.76 19.58
C ALA A 164 -41.47 28.26 19.43
N ILE A 165 -42.37 27.42 18.91
CA ILE A 165 -43.81 27.71 18.83
C ILE A 165 -44.42 27.74 20.24
N GLU A 166 -44.20 26.71 21.04
CA GLU A 166 -44.74 26.62 22.42
C GLU A 166 -44.34 27.82 23.29
N THR A 167 -43.12 28.31 23.12
CA THR A 167 -42.61 29.46 23.89
C THR A 167 -43.24 30.79 23.46
N ARG A 168 -43.73 30.91 22.21
CA ARG A 168 -44.39 32.13 21.71
C ARG A 168 -45.86 32.23 22.11
N GLU A 169 -46.49 31.10 22.41
CA GLU A 169 -47.89 31.04 22.85
C GLU A 169 -48.06 31.28 24.36
N ARG A 170 -46.95 31.30 25.11
CA ARG A 170 -46.89 31.67 26.53
C ARG A 170 -46.54 33.14 26.72
#